data_AF-A0A373FRR2-F1
#
_entry.id   AF-A0A373FRR2-F1
#
_cell.length_a   1.000
_cell.length_b   1.000
_cell.length_c   1.000
_cell.angle_alpha   90.00
_cell.angle_beta   90.00
_cell.angle_gamma   90.00
#
_symmetry.space_group_name_H-M   'P 1'
#
loop_
_entity.id
_entity.type
_entity.pdbx_description
1 polymer ?
#
loop_
_entity_poly.entity_id
_entity_poly.type
_entity_poly.pdbx_seq_one_letter_code
_entity_poly.pdbx_strand_id
1 'polypeptide(L)'
;MKDFSKLNDTEHMLQWLADQPYEEIFGEVQGMLAQQVPGSVLESFVVTSEPQWLTGARKSEDEEEKVILVRTGLAFEFELAVRGNGELHELSGVFSWAAGAMDEPENRHQRCWLDIGGTLDEFGASGSLKERVQSM
;
A
#
# COMPACT_ATOMS: atom_id res chain seq x y z
N MET A 1 5.22 -13.75 -12.07
CA MET A 1 3.98 -13.20 -12.68
C MET A 1 3.51 -12.04 -11.82
N LYS A 2 3.15 -10.89 -12.41
CA LYS A 2 2.58 -9.74 -11.70
C LYS A 2 1.11 -9.61 -12.10
N ASP A 3 0.20 -9.65 -11.14
CA ASP A 3 -1.23 -9.43 -11.40
C ASP A 3 -1.80 -8.43 -10.38
N PHE A 4 -2.12 -7.24 -10.88
CA PHE A 4 -2.72 -6.13 -10.12
C PHE A 4 -4.14 -5.83 -10.58
N SER A 5 -4.77 -6.75 -11.34
CA SER A 5 -6.07 -6.49 -11.98
C SER A 5 -7.17 -6.04 -11.01
N LYS A 6 -7.10 -6.50 -9.77
CA LYS A 6 -7.96 -6.11 -8.64
C LYS A 6 -7.82 -4.67 -8.17
N LEU A 7 -6.81 -3.94 -8.63
CA LEU A 7 -6.60 -2.54 -8.28
C LEU A 7 -7.02 -1.57 -9.39
N ASN A 8 -7.28 -2.08 -10.61
CA ASN A 8 -7.48 -1.27 -11.82
C ASN A 8 -8.61 -0.25 -11.68
N ASP A 9 -9.72 -0.63 -11.03
CA ASP A 9 -10.87 0.28 -10.84
C ASP A 9 -10.51 1.50 -9.99
N THR A 10 -9.42 1.43 -9.21
CA THR A 10 -8.93 2.50 -8.33
C THR A 10 -7.53 2.98 -8.69
N GLU A 11 -7.00 2.65 -9.88
CA GLU A 11 -5.66 3.02 -10.33
C GLU A 11 -5.43 4.54 -10.26
N HIS A 12 -6.43 5.32 -10.64
CA HIS A 12 -6.39 6.79 -10.59
C HIS A 12 -6.18 7.35 -9.16
N MET A 13 -6.60 6.62 -8.12
CA MET A 13 -6.33 6.99 -6.72
C MET A 13 -4.92 6.58 -6.30
N LEU A 14 -4.44 5.42 -6.76
CA LEU A 14 -3.06 4.99 -6.58
C LEU A 14 -2.05 5.94 -7.22
N GLN A 15 -2.42 6.61 -8.30
CA GLN A 15 -1.61 7.64 -8.95
C GLN A 15 -1.40 8.89 -8.09
N TRP A 16 -2.16 9.07 -7.00
CA TRP A 16 -1.82 10.06 -5.98
C TRP A 16 -0.55 9.69 -5.19
N LEU A 17 -0.22 8.40 -5.16
CA LEU A 17 0.88 7.85 -4.39
C LEU A 17 2.16 7.73 -5.22
N ALA A 18 2.08 7.21 -6.44
CA ALA A 18 3.18 7.18 -7.39
C ALA A 18 2.70 7.20 -8.84
N ASP A 19 3.52 7.73 -9.75
CA ASP A 19 3.21 7.80 -11.19
C ASP A 19 3.02 6.41 -11.82
N GLN A 20 3.76 5.41 -11.33
CA GLN A 20 3.70 4.01 -11.75
C GLN A 20 3.40 3.11 -10.55
N PRO A 21 2.16 3.11 -10.04
CA PRO A 21 1.87 2.56 -8.73
C PRO A 21 2.14 1.06 -8.62
N TYR A 22 1.92 0.29 -9.68
CA TYR A 22 2.15 -1.16 -9.65
C TYR A 22 3.64 -1.53 -9.65
N GLU A 23 4.47 -0.75 -10.32
CA GLU A 23 5.93 -0.92 -10.27
C GLU A 23 6.47 -0.49 -8.91
N GLU A 24 5.95 0.60 -8.34
CA GLU A 24 6.30 1.06 -6.99
C GLU A 24 5.95 0.00 -5.94
N ILE A 25 4.72 -0.53 -5.96
CA ILE A 25 4.29 -1.59 -5.03
C ILE A 25 5.20 -2.82 -5.16
N PHE A 26 5.47 -3.28 -6.38
CA PHE A 26 6.33 -4.45 -6.58
C PHE A 26 7.75 -4.21 -6.06
N GLY A 27 8.30 -3.01 -6.31
CA GLY A 27 9.61 -2.59 -5.82
C GLY A 27 9.69 -2.52 -4.31
N GLU A 28 8.68 -1.93 -3.66
CA GLU A 28 8.55 -1.85 -2.20
C GLU A 28 8.48 -3.24 -1.55
N VAL A 29 7.65 -4.14 -2.08
CA VAL A 29 7.55 -5.52 -1.58
C VAL A 29 8.90 -6.24 -1.72
N GLN A 30 9.55 -6.14 -2.89
CA GLN A 30 10.89 -6.70 -3.11
C GLN A 30 11.92 -6.12 -2.14
N GLY A 31 11.87 -4.81 -1.88
CA GLY A 31 12.75 -4.12 -0.94
C GLY A 31 12.56 -4.62 0.50
N MET A 32 11.31 -4.73 0.95
CA MET A 32 10.98 -5.24 2.30
C MET A 32 11.42 -6.69 2.50
N LEU A 33 11.19 -7.55 1.50
CA LEU A 33 11.63 -8.94 1.55
C LEU A 33 13.16 -9.03 1.62
N ALA A 34 13.88 -8.23 0.82
CA ALA A 34 15.33 -8.22 0.81
C ALA A 34 15.95 -7.66 2.10
N GLN A 35 15.23 -6.78 2.82
CA GLN A 35 15.64 -6.32 4.16
C GLN A 35 15.52 -7.43 5.21
N GLN A 36 14.53 -8.32 5.10
CA GLN A 36 14.36 -9.44 6.02
C GLN A 36 15.31 -10.60 5.71
N VAL A 37 15.43 -10.95 4.42
CA VAL A 37 16.30 -12.03 3.94
C VAL A 37 17.14 -11.48 2.77
N PRO A 38 18.40 -11.08 3.01
CA PRO A 38 19.26 -10.56 1.97
C PRO A 38 19.38 -11.50 0.77
N GLY A 39 19.22 -10.94 -0.43
CA GLY A 39 19.26 -11.70 -1.68
C GLY A 39 17.95 -12.42 -2.03
N SER A 40 16.86 -12.20 -1.29
CA SER A 40 15.54 -12.70 -1.68
C SER A 40 15.10 -12.10 -3.02
N VAL A 41 14.49 -12.90 -3.89
CA VAL A 41 13.98 -12.47 -5.20
C VAL A 41 12.49 -12.77 -5.28
N LEU A 42 11.69 -11.72 -5.51
CA LEU A 42 10.24 -11.84 -5.72
C LEU A 42 9.98 -12.37 -7.14
N GLU A 43 9.44 -13.59 -7.25
CA GLU A 43 9.17 -14.27 -8.53
C GLU A 43 7.75 -13.99 -9.04
N SER A 44 6.78 -13.88 -8.13
CA SER A 44 5.40 -13.49 -8.43
C SER A 44 4.77 -12.65 -7.34
N PHE A 45 3.80 -11.83 -7.73
CA PHE A 45 2.97 -11.04 -6.84
C PHE A 45 1.59 -10.88 -7.48
N VAL A 46 0.55 -11.33 -6.78
CA VAL A 46 -0.84 -11.35 -7.25
C VAL A 46 -1.70 -10.70 -6.17
N VAL A 47 -2.44 -9.66 -6.54
CA VAL A 47 -3.45 -9.04 -5.68
C VAL A 47 -4.72 -9.87 -5.73
N THR A 48 -5.20 -10.32 -4.56
CA THR A 48 -6.31 -11.28 -4.46
C THR A 48 -7.62 -10.63 -4.00
N SER A 49 -7.60 -9.41 -3.49
CA SER A 49 -8.78 -8.66 -3.07
C SER A 49 -8.90 -7.29 -3.75
N GLU A 50 -10.11 -6.75 -3.78
CA GLU A 50 -10.31 -5.31 -4.01
C GLU A 50 -9.65 -4.51 -2.86
N PRO A 51 -9.16 -3.28 -3.11
CA PRO A 51 -8.53 -2.48 -2.08
C PRO A 51 -9.55 -1.83 -1.15
N GLN A 52 -9.22 -1.76 0.13
CA GLN A 52 -9.92 -0.94 1.10
C GLN A 52 -9.19 0.39 1.29
N TRP A 53 -9.91 1.49 1.10
CA TRP A 53 -9.36 2.85 1.16
C TRP A 53 -9.83 3.59 2.40
N LEU A 54 -8.93 4.43 2.94
CA LEU A 54 -9.26 5.46 3.92
C LEU A 54 -8.61 6.78 3.50
N THR A 55 -9.39 7.86 3.55
CA THR A 55 -8.93 9.22 3.26
C THR A 55 -9.13 10.12 4.47
N GLY A 56 -8.23 11.07 4.65
CA GLY A 56 -8.34 12.14 5.64
C GLY A 56 -8.24 13.48 4.96
N ALA A 57 -9.18 14.37 5.26
CA ALA A 57 -9.23 15.70 4.70
C ALA A 57 -9.35 16.76 5.81
N ARG A 58 -8.85 17.96 5.53
CA ARG A 58 -9.12 19.17 6.32
C ARG A 58 -10.03 20.12 5.55
N LYS A 59 -10.74 20.99 6.25
CA LYS A 59 -11.48 22.07 5.59
C LYS A 59 -10.50 23.10 5.05
N SER A 60 -10.80 23.66 3.88
CA SER A 60 -10.11 24.84 3.39
C SER A 60 -10.43 26.03 4.30
N GLU A 61 -9.42 26.85 4.59
CA GLU A 61 -9.60 28.10 5.34
C GLU A 61 -10.11 29.23 4.42
N ASP A 62 -9.82 29.12 3.12
CA ASP A 62 -10.15 30.15 2.12
C ASP A 62 -11.53 29.96 1.47
N GLU A 63 -12.05 28.72 1.50
CA GLU A 63 -13.30 28.36 0.80
C GLU A 63 -14.12 27.39 1.65
N GLU A 64 -15.22 27.87 2.24
CA GLU A 64 -16.04 27.11 3.21
C GLU A 64 -16.56 25.76 2.70
N GLU A 65 -16.73 25.60 1.38
CA GLU A 65 -17.23 24.35 0.77
C GLU A 65 -16.12 23.42 0.26
N LYS A 66 -14.84 23.81 0.35
CA LYS A 66 -13.73 22.97 -0.10
C LYS A 66 -13.12 22.14 1.02
N VAL A 67 -12.83 20.88 0.70
CA VAL A 67 -12.04 19.97 1.51
C VAL A 67 -10.74 19.65 0.79
N ILE A 68 -9.65 19.62 1.53
CA ILE A 68 -8.31 19.34 1.04
C ILE A 68 -7.91 17.97 1.56
N LEU A 69 -7.58 17.04 0.66
CA LEU A 69 -7.06 15.72 1.03
C LEU A 69 -5.64 15.90 1.59
N VAL A 70 -5.44 15.52 2.85
CA VAL A 70 -4.15 15.67 3.54
C VAL A 70 -3.45 14.33 3.75
N ARG A 71 -4.23 13.23 3.74
CA ARG A 71 -3.71 11.88 3.90
C ARG A 71 -4.60 10.85 3.25
N THR A 72 -4.01 9.74 2.86
CA THR A 72 -4.70 8.59 2.32
C THR A 72 -4.01 7.31 2.76
N GLY A 73 -4.73 6.21 2.76
CA GLY A 73 -4.13 4.89 2.80
C GLY A 73 -5.02 3.86 2.15
N LEU A 74 -4.37 2.80 1.68
CA LEU A 74 -5.02 1.61 1.17
C LEU A 74 -4.46 0.35 1.81
N ALA A 75 -5.28 -0.70 1.79
CA ALA A 75 -4.88 -2.06 2.11
C ALA A 75 -5.52 -3.05 1.12
N PHE A 76 -4.79 -4.10 0.74
CA PHE A 76 -5.31 -5.20 -0.07
C PHE A 76 -4.59 -6.51 0.27
N GLU A 77 -5.26 -7.63 0.05
CA GLU A 77 -4.67 -8.97 0.17
C GLU A 77 -3.86 -9.33 -1.08
N PHE A 78 -2.79 -10.10 -0.85
CA PHE A 78 -1.94 -10.62 -1.90
C PHE A 78 -1.56 -12.08 -1.67
N GLU A 79 -1.11 -12.71 -2.75
CA GLU A 79 -0.28 -13.92 -2.76
C GLU A 79 1.02 -13.61 -3.50
N LEU A 80 2.14 -14.16 -3.03
CA LEU A 80 3.44 -14.00 -3.65
C LEU A 80 4.26 -15.28 -3.59
N ALA A 81 5.19 -15.40 -4.53
CA ALA A 81 6.25 -16.40 -4.47
C ALA A 81 7.60 -15.68 -4.42
N VAL A 82 8.41 -16.03 -3.43
CA VAL A 82 9.73 -15.45 -3.20
C VAL A 82 10.77 -16.54 -3.05
N ARG A 83 11.90 -16.38 -3.73
CA ARG A 83 13.06 -17.25 -3.56
C ARG A 83 14.01 -16.62 -2.55
N GLY A 84 14.35 -17.34 -1.48
CA GLY A 84 15.30 -16.90 -0.45
C GLY A 84 16.17 -18.07 -0.01
N ASN A 85 17.46 -17.84 0.18
CA ASN A 85 18.42 -18.91 0.58
C ASN A 85 18.39 -20.17 -0.31
N GLY A 86 18.00 -20.03 -1.58
CA GLY A 86 17.87 -21.14 -2.53
C GLY A 86 16.52 -21.87 -2.52
N GLU A 87 15.64 -21.59 -1.56
CA GLU A 87 14.31 -22.18 -1.44
C GLU A 87 13.22 -21.25 -1.96
N LEU A 88 12.16 -21.84 -2.50
CA LEU A 88 10.96 -21.11 -2.93
C LEU A 88 9.94 -21.13 -1.78
N HIS A 89 9.43 -19.96 -1.43
CA HIS A 89 8.37 -19.79 -0.44
C HIS A 89 7.16 -19.12 -1.09
N GLU A 90 5.98 -19.69 -0.85
CA GLU A 90 4.70 -19.10 -1.20
C GLU A 90 4.10 -18.47 0.05
N LEU A 91 3.79 -17.19 -0.02
CA LEU A 91 3.28 -16.39 1.10
C LEU A 91 2.03 -15.66 0.68
N SER A 92 1.15 -15.40 1.63
CA SER A 92 0.01 -14.50 1.48
C SER A 92 -0.03 -13.51 2.63
N GLY A 93 -0.82 -12.44 2.49
CA GLY A 93 -0.96 -11.44 3.54
C GLY A 93 -1.63 -10.17 3.05
N VAL A 94 -1.46 -9.09 3.81
CA VAL A 94 -1.96 -7.75 3.46
C VAL A 94 -0.81 -6.80 3.18
N PHE A 95 -0.88 -6.11 2.06
CA PHE A 95 -0.06 -4.93 1.81
C PHE A 95 -0.84 -3.69 2.20
N SER A 96 -0.19 -2.73 2.85
CA SER A 96 -0.76 -1.40 3.08
C SER A 96 0.20 -0.31 2.70
N TRP A 97 -0.33 0.79 2.19
CA TRP A 97 0.43 1.98 1.83
C TRP A 97 -0.35 3.21 2.30
N ALA A 98 0.30 4.07 3.08
CA ALA A 98 -0.28 5.31 3.55
C ALA A 98 0.63 6.49 3.21
N ALA A 99 0.02 7.65 3.00
CA ALA A 99 0.71 8.91 2.78
C ALA A 99 0.06 10.03 3.59
N GLY A 100 0.89 10.96 4.05
CA GLY A 100 0.51 12.18 4.77
C GLY A 100 1.09 13.43 4.11
N ALA A 101 0.65 14.60 4.58
CA ALA A 101 0.99 15.90 4.02
C ALA A 101 0.80 15.96 2.48
N MET A 102 -0.27 15.36 1.97
CA MET A 102 -0.53 15.27 0.52
C MET A 102 -0.79 16.63 -0.14
N ASP A 103 -1.15 17.64 0.65
CA ASP A 103 -1.34 19.03 0.23
C ASP A 103 -0.05 19.87 0.29
N GLU A 104 1.03 19.31 0.82
CA GLU A 104 2.33 19.98 0.98
C GLU A 104 3.43 19.14 0.29
N PRO A 105 3.68 19.34 -1.03
CA PRO A 105 4.59 18.48 -1.80
C PRO A 105 5.99 18.31 -1.19
N GLU A 106 6.52 19.33 -0.50
CA GLU A 106 7.84 19.27 0.14
C GLU A 106 7.87 18.48 1.46
N ASN A 107 6.72 18.33 2.12
CA ASN A 107 6.57 17.60 3.38
C ASN A 107 5.86 16.25 3.21
N ARG A 108 5.44 15.94 1.97
CA ARG A 108 4.77 14.69 1.63
C ARG A 108 5.66 13.52 2.02
N HIS A 109 5.07 12.60 2.77
CA HIS A 109 5.75 11.38 3.20
C HIS A 109 4.81 10.20 3.08
N GLN A 110 5.41 9.01 2.96
CA GLN A 110 4.67 7.78 2.74
C GLN A 110 5.34 6.62 3.45
N ARG A 111 4.55 5.59 3.74
CA ARG A 111 5.04 4.36 4.34
C ARG A 111 4.23 3.18 3.85
N CYS A 112 4.91 2.06 3.66
CA CYS A 112 4.32 0.79 3.27
C CYS A 112 4.52 -0.26 4.38
N TRP A 113 3.62 -1.24 4.44
CA TRP A 113 3.66 -2.39 5.34
C TRP A 113 3.34 -3.67 4.58
N LEU A 114 3.96 -4.77 5.01
CA LEU A 114 3.76 -6.10 4.46
C LEU A 114 3.45 -7.09 5.61
N ASP A 115 2.18 -7.33 5.85
CA ASP A 115 1.69 -8.16 6.95
C ASP A 115 1.49 -9.61 6.48
N ILE A 116 2.55 -10.43 6.55
CA ILE A 116 2.52 -11.83 6.14
C ILE A 116 1.56 -12.64 7.02
N GLY A 117 0.66 -13.38 6.38
CA GLY A 117 -0.37 -14.20 7.03
C GLY A 117 -1.55 -13.41 7.60
N GLY A 118 -1.56 -12.09 7.44
CA GLY A 118 -2.65 -11.22 7.88
C GLY A 118 -3.83 -11.21 6.90
N THR A 119 -4.96 -10.67 7.37
CA THR A 119 -6.20 -10.52 6.61
C THR A 119 -6.69 -9.08 6.58
N LEU A 120 -7.58 -8.73 5.65
CA LEU A 120 -8.19 -7.40 5.61
C LEU A 120 -9.06 -7.08 6.84
N ASP A 121 -9.55 -8.08 7.56
CA ASP A 121 -10.25 -7.84 8.83
C ASP A 121 -9.30 -7.27 9.90
N GLU A 122 -8.03 -7.64 9.87
CA GLU A 122 -7.00 -7.20 10.83
C GLU A 122 -6.28 -5.92 10.38
N PHE A 123 -6.00 -5.80 9.08
CA PHE A 123 -5.14 -4.76 8.53
C PHE A 123 -5.82 -3.81 7.55
N GLY A 124 -7.08 -4.07 7.19
CA GLY A 124 -7.90 -3.23 6.32
C GLY A 124 -8.48 -2.00 7.02
N ALA A 125 -9.48 -1.38 6.39
CA ALA A 125 -10.10 -0.13 6.83
C ALA A 125 -10.73 -0.19 8.23
N SER A 126 -11.29 -1.35 8.60
CA SER A 126 -11.82 -1.61 9.95
C SER A 126 -10.76 -2.06 10.95
N GLY A 127 -9.56 -2.37 10.48
CA GLY A 127 -8.41 -2.80 11.27
C GLY A 127 -7.31 -1.73 11.33
N SER A 128 -6.07 -2.17 11.21
CA SER A 128 -4.88 -1.34 11.43
C SER A 128 -4.67 -0.21 10.41
N LEU A 129 -5.34 -0.23 9.24
CA LEU A 129 -5.19 0.82 8.23
C LEU A 129 -5.54 2.19 8.79
N LYS A 130 -6.56 2.28 9.65
CA LYS A 130 -6.98 3.54 10.25
C LYS A 130 -5.87 4.17 11.09
N GLU A 131 -5.21 3.38 11.93
CA GLU A 131 -4.10 3.84 12.76
C GLU A 131 -2.89 4.23 11.90
N ARG A 132 -2.59 3.45 10.86
CA ARG A 132 -1.53 3.75 9.88
C ARG A 132 -1.76 5.11 9.24
N VAL A 133 -2.95 5.36 8.70
CA VAL A 133 -3.31 6.66 8.12
C VAL A 133 -3.27 7.78 9.16
N GLN A 134 -3.73 7.53 10.39
CA GLN A 134 -3.71 8.55 11.45
C GLN A 134 -2.30 8.93 11.93
N SER A 135 -1.34 8.03 11.77
CA SER A 135 0.07 8.24 12.10
C SER A 135 0.87 8.95 11.02
N MET A 136 0.28 9.15 9.83
CA MET A 136 0.81 10.02 8.76
C MET A 136 0.38 11.48 8.98
#